data_AF-A0A1I2RTW7-F1
#
_entry.id   AF-A0A1I2RTW7-F1
#
_cell.length_a   1.000
_cell.length_b   1.000
_cell.length_c   1.000
_cell.angle_alpha   90.00
_cell.angle_beta   90.00
_cell.angle_gamma   90.00
#
_symmetry.space_group_name_H-M   'P 1'
#
loop_
_entity.id
_entity.type
_entity.pdbx_description
1 polymer ?
#
loop_
_entity_poly.entity_id
_entity_poly.type
_entity_poly.pdbx_seq_one_letter_code
_entity_poly.pdbx_strand_id
1 'polypeptide(L)'
;MKTFLHGLLLWSAVALALLVLADCVLRFDTREEVLEYLKKEFPGQKITLQPKYKTRRGWTEDWRVWTFTLSGYPKDTFRVASHIKSYPVPMLKTERHIITDFDKVVVLRCEQEFEQGPLRTFDAPTRRLWSRFPRGGFSLRAARWEVETVDDIWRAKRLIDAFEAWLAKEGVDRRAYYYLRMYMQGHCYALGGGGMAMNIMDGLEESKPGSKSPHYLEYGLYGQADRRKVCQKFYNSVMEYHQLMADGGNGVTDANLQAWNEEQLQLSRRWPEMTEAERDSLRGLFVGGDGDVRNVFLDTGQKPFLLAVWADSDMRPASRGIYITYPQLRELCLRSGLRVQGGGDHFTVRGVDGNRYEFSTAFYREKPETVGFLEDTCFYRRNGRAVILPGFWTRHDCVNDGLVRRITGLNLRQMVVHGTRNEVLSRV
;
A
#
# COMPACT_ATOMS: atom_id res chain seq x y z
N MET A 1 8.10 -56.41 -49.84
CA MET A 1 7.86 -54.96 -50.09
C MET A 1 7.02 -54.26 -49.02
N LYS A 2 6.01 -54.92 -48.40
CA LYS A 2 5.18 -54.30 -47.32
C LYS A 2 5.91 -54.06 -45.99
N THR A 3 6.86 -54.90 -45.59
CA THR A 3 7.63 -54.76 -44.33
C THR A 3 8.65 -53.62 -44.37
N PHE A 4 9.20 -53.31 -45.54
CA PHE A 4 10.18 -52.22 -45.71
C PHE A 4 9.53 -50.83 -45.61
N LEU A 5 8.30 -50.69 -46.13
CA LEU A 5 7.53 -49.44 -46.04
C LEU A 5 7.08 -49.12 -44.60
N HIS A 6 6.73 -50.13 -43.81
CA HIS A 6 6.33 -49.95 -42.40
C HIS A 6 7.51 -49.55 -41.52
N GLY A 7 8.71 -50.09 -41.77
CA GLY A 7 9.93 -49.64 -41.09
C GLY A 7 10.26 -48.19 -41.40
N LEU A 8 10.17 -47.78 -42.67
CA LEU A 8 10.46 -46.40 -43.10
C LEU A 8 9.49 -45.37 -42.49
N LEU A 9 8.19 -45.71 -42.41
CA LEU A 9 7.15 -44.88 -41.78
C LEU A 9 7.32 -44.78 -40.26
N LEU A 10 7.75 -45.85 -39.59
CA LEU A 10 8.03 -45.82 -38.14
C LEU A 10 9.25 -44.94 -37.84
N TRP A 11 10.31 -45.06 -38.63
CA TRP A 11 11.52 -44.24 -38.48
C TRP A 11 11.29 -42.77 -38.81
N SER A 12 10.42 -42.46 -39.78
CA SER A 12 10.04 -41.08 -40.06
C SER A 12 9.10 -40.50 -39.02
N ALA A 13 8.20 -41.28 -38.41
CA ALA A 13 7.39 -40.84 -37.26
C ALA A 13 8.23 -40.64 -35.99
N VAL A 14 9.22 -41.51 -35.72
CA VAL A 14 10.16 -41.35 -34.61
C VAL A 14 11.11 -40.18 -34.87
N ALA A 15 11.58 -39.98 -36.10
CA ALA A 15 12.40 -38.83 -36.47
C ALA A 15 11.60 -37.52 -36.38
N LEU A 16 10.32 -37.51 -36.79
CA LEU A 16 9.44 -36.35 -36.65
C LEU A 16 9.13 -36.07 -35.17
N ALA A 17 8.89 -37.09 -34.35
CA ALA A 17 8.72 -36.94 -32.91
C ALA A 17 10.01 -36.46 -32.23
N LEU A 18 11.19 -36.95 -32.65
CA LEU A 18 12.49 -36.48 -32.17
C LEU A 18 12.81 -35.06 -32.66
N LEU A 19 12.40 -34.67 -33.86
CA LEU A 19 12.56 -33.31 -34.39
C LEU A 19 11.61 -32.33 -33.69
N VAL A 20 10.36 -32.72 -33.46
CA VAL A 20 9.37 -31.96 -32.67
C VAL A 20 9.83 -31.84 -31.21
N LEU A 21 10.40 -32.90 -30.62
CA LEU A 21 10.99 -32.85 -29.27
C LEU A 21 12.32 -32.08 -29.22
N ALA A 22 13.12 -32.06 -30.30
CA ALA A 22 14.38 -31.32 -30.38
C ALA A 22 14.20 -29.81 -30.56
N ASP A 23 13.08 -29.38 -31.15
CA ASP A 23 12.64 -27.98 -31.24
C ASP A 23 11.72 -27.55 -30.09
N CYS A 24 11.15 -28.48 -29.31
CA CYS A 24 10.37 -28.15 -28.11
C CYS A 24 11.19 -27.91 -26.84
N VAL A 25 12.51 -28.14 -26.84
CA VAL A 25 13.37 -27.79 -25.69
C VAL A 25 13.92 -26.40 -25.91
N LEU A 26 13.40 -25.42 -25.16
CA LEU A 26 13.97 -24.07 -25.11
C LEU A 26 15.47 -24.14 -24.86
N ARG A 27 16.23 -23.61 -25.82
CA ARG A 27 17.69 -23.54 -25.75
C ARG A 27 18.12 -22.17 -25.26
N PHE A 28 19.20 -22.16 -24.49
CA PHE A 28 19.88 -20.91 -24.15
C PHE A 28 20.29 -20.18 -25.42
N ASP A 29 20.18 -18.87 -25.39
CA ASP A 29 20.70 -18.00 -26.42
C ASP A 29 22.22 -18.25 -26.59
N THR A 30 22.67 -18.09 -27.81
CA THR A 30 24.07 -18.13 -28.22
C THR A 30 24.78 -16.87 -27.78
N ARG A 31 26.11 -16.88 -27.85
CA ARG A 31 26.91 -15.69 -27.52
C ARG A 31 26.64 -14.56 -28.51
N GLU A 32 26.38 -14.91 -29.76
CA GLU A 32 26.09 -14.00 -30.87
C GLU A 32 24.74 -13.29 -30.65
N GLU A 33 23.68 -14.05 -30.32
CA GLU A 33 22.36 -13.50 -29.96
C GLU A 33 22.44 -12.58 -28.73
N VAL A 34 23.20 -12.98 -27.71
CA VAL A 34 23.43 -12.15 -26.52
C VAL A 34 24.19 -10.85 -26.87
N LEU A 35 25.20 -10.93 -27.74
CA LEU A 35 25.95 -9.75 -28.17
C LEU A 35 25.07 -8.81 -29.00
N GLU A 36 24.22 -9.34 -29.87
CA GLU A 36 23.25 -8.56 -30.65
C GLU A 36 22.25 -7.86 -29.73
N TYR A 37 21.69 -8.58 -28.75
CA TYR A 37 20.84 -8.00 -27.72
C TYR A 37 21.54 -6.85 -26.98
N LEU A 38 22.80 -7.04 -26.52
CA LEU A 38 23.54 -6.00 -25.82
C LEU A 38 23.79 -4.76 -26.68
N LYS A 39 24.05 -4.92 -27.99
CA LYS A 39 24.23 -3.80 -28.92
C LYS A 39 22.95 -2.99 -29.10
N LYS A 40 21.79 -3.66 -29.07
CA LYS A 40 20.48 -3.01 -29.13
C LYS A 40 20.16 -2.29 -27.82
N GLU A 41 20.46 -2.91 -26.69
CA GLU A 41 20.20 -2.35 -25.35
C GLU A 41 21.10 -1.15 -25.03
N PHE A 42 22.37 -1.18 -25.46
CA PHE A 42 23.37 -0.14 -25.20
C PHE A 42 23.91 0.44 -26.51
N PRO A 43 23.08 1.19 -27.26
CA PRO A 43 23.49 1.76 -28.54
C PRO A 43 24.66 2.73 -28.37
N GLY A 44 25.62 2.68 -29.30
CA GLY A 44 26.79 3.57 -29.28
C GLY A 44 27.89 3.20 -28.27
N GLN A 45 27.70 2.17 -27.44
CA GLN A 45 28.72 1.69 -26.51
C GLN A 45 29.61 0.61 -27.13
N LYS A 46 30.92 0.66 -26.86
CA LYS A 46 31.82 -0.46 -27.16
C LYS A 46 31.61 -1.54 -26.10
N ILE A 47 31.13 -2.70 -26.54
CA ILE A 47 30.82 -3.85 -25.68
C ILE A 47 31.92 -4.91 -25.80
N THR A 48 32.47 -5.35 -24.67
CA THR A 48 33.37 -6.51 -24.63
C THR A 48 32.72 -7.65 -23.86
N LEU A 49 32.20 -8.64 -24.57
CA LEU A 49 31.58 -9.84 -24.00
C LEU A 49 32.59 -10.98 -23.88
N GLN A 50 32.84 -11.43 -22.65
CA GLN A 50 33.77 -12.53 -22.39
C GLN A 50 33.29 -13.84 -23.05
N PRO A 51 34.18 -14.70 -23.55
CA PRO A 51 33.80 -15.94 -24.20
C PRO A 51 33.30 -17.01 -23.21
N LYS A 52 33.80 -16.96 -21.96
CA LYS A 52 33.43 -17.92 -20.92
C LYS A 52 32.08 -17.54 -20.30
N TYR A 53 31.26 -18.56 -20.03
CA TYR A 53 30.00 -18.42 -19.31
C TYR A 53 29.90 -19.44 -18.18
N LYS A 54 28.98 -19.18 -17.25
CA LYS A 54 28.56 -20.11 -16.22
C LYS A 54 27.12 -20.54 -16.48
N THR A 55 26.84 -21.83 -16.38
CA THR A 55 25.49 -22.38 -16.49
C THR A 55 25.03 -22.93 -15.16
N ARG A 56 23.82 -22.59 -14.77
CA ARG A 56 23.11 -23.16 -13.63
C ARG A 56 21.77 -23.67 -14.14
N ARG A 57 21.48 -24.96 -13.93
CA ARG A 57 20.18 -25.54 -14.25
C ARG A 57 19.39 -25.80 -12.98
N GLY A 58 18.08 -25.62 -13.07
CA GLY A 58 17.17 -25.76 -11.96
C GLY A 58 15.85 -26.39 -12.38
N TRP A 59 15.04 -26.70 -11.38
CA TRP A 59 13.72 -27.28 -11.56
C TRP A 59 12.76 -26.31 -12.26
N THR A 60 12.81 -25.03 -11.89
CA THR A 60 11.93 -24.00 -12.44
C THR A 60 12.65 -23.04 -13.37
N GLU A 61 13.95 -22.81 -13.15
CA GLU A 61 14.73 -21.81 -13.88
C GLU A 61 16.11 -22.32 -14.26
N ASP A 62 16.54 -21.93 -15.45
CA ASP A 62 17.80 -22.24 -16.08
C ASP A 62 18.50 -20.94 -16.47
N TRP A 63 19.78 -20.83 -16.13
CA TRP A 63 20.56 -19.61 -16.30
C TRP A 63 21.87 -19.92 -17.03
N ARG A 64 22.16 -19.18 -18.10
CA ARG A 64 23.50 -19.11 -18.70
C ARG A 64 23.97 -17.67 -18.66
N VAL A 65 25.05 -17.41 -17.94
CA VAL A 65 25.51 -16.08 -17.59
C VAL A 65 26.91 -15.82 -18.14
N TRP A 66 27.04 -14.73 -18.88
CA TRP A 66 28.32 -14.18 -19.33
C TRP A 66 28.65 -12.89 -18.57
N THR A 67 29.91 -12.50 -18.64
CA THR A 67 30.40 -11.22 -18.14
C THR A 67 30.72 -10.30 -19.31
N PHE A 68 30.37 -9.01 -19.19
CA PHE A 68 30.68 -8.01 -20.20
C PHE A 68 31.08 -6.66 -19.58
N THR A 69 31.75 -5.83 -20.37
CA THR A 69 32.08 -4.44 -20.02
C THR A 69 31.57 -3.47 -21.08
N LEU A 70 31.34 -2.22 -20.67
CA LEU A 70 30.87 -1.12 -21.50
C LEU A 70 31.87 0.03 -21.45
N SER A 71 32.18 0.66 -22.59
CA SER A 71 33.10 1.80 -22.66
C SER A 71 32.70 2.99 -21.77
N GLY A 72 31.40 3.26 -21.64
CA GLY A 72 30.88 4.35 -20.81
C GLY A 72 30.96 4.08 -19.31
N TYR A 73 31.24 2.84 -18.91
CA TYR A 73 31.33 2.41 -17.51
C TYR A 73 32.65 1.65 -17.27
N PRO A 74 33.80 2.31 -17.44
CA PRO A 74 35.11 1.63 -17.43
C PRO A 74 35.49 1.05 -16.06
N LYS A 75 34.79 1.47 -14.99
CA LYS A 75 35.01 1.00 -13.61
C LYS A 75 34.21 -0.26 -13.29
N ASP A 76 33.27 -0.66 -14.15
CA ASP A 76 32.28 -1.67 -13.83
C ASP A 76 32.41 -2.92 -14.70
N THR A 77 31.94 -4.02 -14.12
CA THR A 77 31.83 -5.30 -14.80
C THR A 77 30.41 -5.81 -14.62
N PHE A 78 29.76 -6.10 -15.74
CA PHE A 78 28.35 -6.47 -15.79
C PHE A 78 28.18 -7.94 -16.13
N ARG A 79 26.98 -8.45 -15.93
CA ARG A 79 26.56 -9.79 -16.32
C ARG A 79 25.31 -9.72 -17.18
N VAL A 80 25.28 -10.59 -18.18
CA VAL A 80 24.12 -10.83 -19.04
C VAL A 80 23.76 -12.30 -18.96
N ALA A 81 22.47 -12.59 -18.85
CA ALA A 81 21.96 -13.94 -18.72
C ALA A 81 20.99 -14.25 -19.85
N SER A 82 21.18 -15.39 -20.50
CA SER A 82 20.08 -16.11 -21.14
C SER A 82 19.37 -16.89 -20.04
N HIS A 83 18.13 -16.53 -19.78
CA HIS A 83 17.32 -17.06 -18.69
C HIS A 83 16.09 -17.75 -19.26
N ILE A 84 15.93 -19.02 -18.90
CA ILE A 84 14.79 -19.85 -19.28
C ILE A 84 14.03 -20.17 -18.00
N LYS A 85 12.72 -19.91 -17.97
CA LYS A 85 11.88 -20.22 -16.81
C LYS A 85 10.65 -21.03 -17.18
N SER A 86 10.09 -21.68 -16.17
CA SER A 86 8.85 -22.43 -16.27
C SER A 86 7.69 -21.52 -15.86
N TYR A 87 6.73 -21.28 -16.77
CA TYR A 87 5.53 -20.51 -16.48
C TYR A 87 4.36 -20.92 -17.39
N PRO A 88 3.12 -21.09 -16.90
CA PRO A 88 2.70 -21.02 -15.49
C PRO A 88 2.94 -22.34 -14.73
N VAL A 89 3.25 -23.43 -15.43
CA VAL A 89 3.40 -24.77 -14.84
C VAL A 89 4.85 -25.00 -14.40
N PRO A 90 5.10 -25.35 -13.13
CA PRO A 90 6.44 -25.75 -12.68
C PRO A 90 7.01 -26.89 -13.53
N MET A 91 8.32 -26.88 -13.78
CA MET A 91 9.05 -27.89 -14.56
C MET A 91 8.81 -27.92 -16.08
N LEU A 92 7.81 -27.19 -16.60
CA LEU A 92 7.64 -26.98 -18.04
C LEU A 92 8.26 -25.63 -18.42
N LYS A 93 9.48 -25.67 -18.98
CA LYS A 93 10.19 -24.49 -19.48
C LYS A 93 9.48 -23.98 -20.73
N THR A 94 8.94 -22.77 -20.66
CA THR A 94 8.06 -22.19 -21.68
C THR A 94 8.49 -20.79 -22.10
N GLU A 95 9.27 -20.09 -21.27
CA GLU A 95 9.70 -18.73 -21.52
C GLU A 95 11.22 -18.61 -21.54
N ARG A 96 11.75 -17.83 -22.48
CA ARG A 96 13.16 -17.45 -22.61
C ARG A 96 13.29 -15.95 -22.80
N HIS A 97 14.20 -15.35 -22.05
CA HIS A 97 14.53 -13.93 -22.15
C HIS A 97 16.01 -13.70 -21.86
N ILE A 98 16.58 -12.69 -22.51
CA ILE A 98 17.91 -12.17 -22.21
C ILE A 98 17.74 -11.00 -21.24
N ILE A 99 18.45 -11.03 -20.11
CA ILE A 99 18.41 -9.97 -19.10
C ILE A 99 19.81 -9.58 -18.63
N THR A 100 20.00 -8.31 -18.26
CA THR A 100 21.26 -7.78 -17.72
C THR A 100 21.12 -7.42 -16.25
N ASP A 101 22.24 -7.41 -15.53
CA ASP A 101 22.30 -6.83 -14.17
C ASP A 101 22.83 -5.38 -14.19
N PHE A 102 22.81 -4.72 -15.35
CA PHE A 102 23.35 -3.38 -15.55
C PHE A 102 22.82 -2.38 -14.51
N ASP A 103 21.50 -2.23 -14.40
CA ASP A 103 20.85 -1.32 -13.45
C ASP A 103 21.31 -1.61 -12.01
N LYS A 104 21.44 -2.89 -11.66
CA LYS A 104 21.89 -3.30 -10.33
C LYS A 104 23.32 -2.87 -10.07
N VAL A 105 24.25 -3.14 -10.97
CA VAL A 105 25.67 -2.83 -10.78
C VAL A 105 25.86 -1.32 -10.63
N VAL A 106 25.26 -0.53 -11.53
CA VAL A 106 25.39 0.93 -11.50
C VAL A 106 24.77 1.52 -10.23
N VAL A 107 23.53 1.13 -9.88
CA VAL A 107 22.85 1.63 -8.67
C VAL A 107 23.64 1.29 -7.41
N LEU A 108 24.15 0.05 -7.27
CA LEU A 108 24.88 -0.37 -6.08
C LEU A 108 26.26 0.28 -5.92
N ARG A 109 26.90 0.68 -7.03
CA ARG A 109 28.11 1.51 -7.01
C ARG A 109 27.77 2.94 -6.60
N CYS A 110 26.77 3.55 -7.24
CA CYS A 110 26.31 4.91 -6.92
C CYS A 110 25.85 5.02 -5.46
N GLU A 111 25.20 3.99 -4.92
CA GLU A 111 24.83 3.88 -3.51
C GLU A 111 26.05 4.09 -2.60
N GLN A 112 27.16 3.40 -2.89
CA GLN A 112 28.39 3.50 -2.09
C GLN A 112 29.02 4.89 -2.18
N GLU A 113 29.06 5.47 -3.37
CA GLU A 113 29.57 6.83 -3.58
C GLU A 113 28.68 7.87 -2.89
N PHE A 114 27.37 7.69 -2.95
CA PHE A 114 26.38 8.53 -2.28
C PHE A 114 26.57 8.51 -0.76
N GLU A 115 26.78 7.33 -0.17
CA GLU A 115 27.07 7.17 1.26
C GLU A 115 28.37 7.87 1.71
N GLN A 116 29.39 7.89 0.84
CA GLN A 116 30.69 8.47 1.16
C GLN A 116 30.72 9.99 1.09
N GLY A 117 29.86 10.61 0.29
CA GLY A 117 29.80 12.06 0.10
C GLY A 117 28.40 12.63 0.33
N PRO A 118 27.53 12.65 -0.69
CA PRO A 118 26.23 13.34 -0.66
C PRO A 118 25.36 13.05 0.56
N LEU A 119 25.28 11.80 1.04
CA LEU A 119 24.46 11.45 2.20
C LEU A 119 24.89 12.22 3.45
N ARG A 120 26.18 12.55 3.59
CA ARG A 120 26.74 13.23 4.78
C ARG A 120 26.29 14.68 4.93
N THR A 121 25.76 15.29 3.86
CA THR A 121 25.25 16.68 3.91
C THR A 121 23.88 16.79 4.57
N PHE A 122 23.17 15.66 4.72
CA PHE A 122 21.87 15.62 5.38
C PHE A 122 21.98 15.63 6.91
N ASP A 123 20.96 16.17 7.57
CA ASP A 123 20.83 16.11 9.03
C ASP A 123 20.76 14.66 9.54
N ALA A 124 21.10 14.46 10.82
CA ALA A 124 21.11 13.11 11.42
C ALA A 124 19.74 12.40 11.35
N PRO A 125 18.59 13.05 11.62
CA PRO A 125 17.26 12.46 11.45
C PRO A 125 16.98 11.95 10.04
N THR A 126 17.43 12.66 9.02
CA THR A 126 17.23 12.25 7.63
C THR A 126 18.18 11.10 7.30
N ARG A 127 19.47 11.21 7.62
CA ARG A 127 20.47 10.16 7.34
C ARG A 127 20.13 8.80 7.94
N ARG A 128 19.47 8.76 9.10
CA ARG A 128 19.08 7.49 9.76
C ARG A 128 18.15 6.63 8.92
N LEU A 129 17.37 7.24 8.02
CA LEU A 129 16.39 6.54 7.18
C LEU A 129 17.04 5.80 6.02
N TRP A 130 18.29 6.16 5.67
CA TRP A 130 19.00 5.54 4.57
C TRP A 130 19.22 4.06 4.83
N SER A 131 18.64 3.22 3.96
CA SER A 131 18.85 1.77 3.97
C SER A 131 19.29 1.28 2.60
N ARG A 132 20.30 0.41 2.60
CA ARG A 132 20.92 -0.13 1.38
C ARG A 132 19.97 -1.02 0.58
N PHE A 133 20.14 -1.00 -0.72
CA PHE A 133 19.51 -1.92 -1.66
C PHE A 133 19.99 -3.37 -1.42
N PRO A 134 19.10 -4.36 -1.53
CA PRO A 134 19.48 -5.75 -1.41
C PRO A 134 20.53 -6.17 -2.44
N ARG A 135 21.65 -6.73 -1.97
CA ARG A 135 22.75 -7.22 -2.84
C ARG A 135 22.46 -8.58 -3.49
N GLY A 136 21.46 -9.32 -3.01
CA GLY A 136 21.10 -10.65 -3.52
C GLY A 136 20.44 -10.66 -4.91
N GLY A 137 20.43 -11.82 -5.57
CA GLY A 137 19.75 -12.04 -6.87
C GLY A 137 20.50 -11.52 -8.11
N PHE A 138 19.88 -11.67 -9.29
CA PHE A 138 20.42 -11.16 -10.56
C PHE A 138 20.03 -9.68 -10.78
N SER A 139 18.74 -9.37 -10.72
CA SER A 139 18.23 -8.00 -10.87
C SER A 139 18.24 -7.21 -9.55
N LEU A 140 18.20 -5.88 -9.65
CA LEU A 140 18.05 -4.99 -8.50
C LEU A 140 16.69 -5.23 -7.84
N ARG A 141 16.69 -5.44 -6.52
CA ARG A 141 15.46 -5.48 -5.72
C ARG A 141 15.23 -4.12 -5.08
N ALA A 142 13.97 -3.82 -4.75
CA ALA A 142 13.62 -2.57 -4.11
C ALA A 142 14.32 -2.39 -2.75
N ALA A 143 14.72 -1.17 -2.43
CA ALA A 143 15.11 -0.79 -1.08
C ALA A 143 13.85 -0.66 -0.21
N ARG A 144 13.89 -1.21 1.00
CA ARG A 144 12.81 -1.06 1.99
C ARG A 144 13.31 -0.18 3.12
N TRP A 145 12.66 0.96 3.33
CA TRP A 145 13.02 1.93 4.34
C TRP A 145 11.91 1.97 5.39
N GLU A 146 12.30 1.78 6.65
CA GLU A 146 11.39 1.97 7.78
C GLU A 146 11.36 3.46 8.13
N VAL A 147 10.16 4.02 8.19
CA VAL A 147 9.91 5.40 8.63
C VAL A 147 9.08 5.34 9.91
N GLU A 148 9.39 6.21 10.87
CA GLU A 148 8.75 6.15 12.19
C GLU A 148 7.72 7.25 12.38
N THR A 149 7.90 8.41 11.73
CA THR A 149 7.00 9.55 11.87
C THR A 149 6.52 10.11 10.54
N VAL A 150 5.46 10.92 10.58
CA VAL A 150 4.95 11.66 9.42
C VAL A 150 6.01 12.57 8.78
N ASP A 151 6.94 13.12 9.57
CA ASP A 151 8.09 13.87 9.05
C ASP A 151 9.07 12.97 8.29
N ASP A 152 9.24 11.73 8.73
CA ASP A 152 10.15 10.77 8.09
C ASP A 152 9.70 10.42 6.68
N ILE A 153 8.40 10.47 6.38
CA ILE A 153 7.87 10.33 5.02
C ILE A 153 8.50 11.39 4.10
N TRP A 154 8.50 12.64 4.55
CA TRP A 154 9.05 13.75 3.78
C TRP A 154 10.58 13.74 3.74
N ARG A 155 11.25 13.34 4.83
CA ARG A 155 12.71 13.13 4.85
C ARG A 155 13.13 12.03 3.88
N ALA A 156 12.41 10.90 3.87
CA ALA A 156 12.63 9.80 2.95
C ALA A 156 12.46 10.25 1.49
N LYS A 157 11.40 11.02 1.17
CA LYS A 157 11.24 11.62 -0.16
C LYS A 157 12.46 12.44 -0.58
N ARG A 158 12.95 13.33 0.29
CA ARG A 158 14.13 14.17 0.00
C ARG A 158 15.38 13.33 -0.26
N LEU A 159 15.60 12.27 0.51
CA LEU A 159 16.71 11.35 0.28
C LEU A 159 16.59 10.60 -1.04
N ILE A 160 15.41 10.07 -1.35
CA ILE A 160 15.14 9.39 -2.62
C ILE A 160 15.40 10.35 -3.78
N ASP A 161 14.88 11.58 -3.72
CA ASP A 161 15.09 12.58 -4.76
C ASP A 161 16.57 12.93 -4.96
N ALA A 162 17.32 13.08 -3.86
CA ALA A 162 18.74 13.37 -3.93
C ALA A 162 19.56 12.21 -4.50
N PHE A 163 19.25 10.96 -4.10
CA PHE A 163 19.93 9.79 -4.64
C PHE A 163 19.58 9.55 -6.11
N GLU A 164 18.33 9.77 -6.51
CA GLU A 164 17.89 9.62 -7.90
C GLU A 164 18.47 10.73 -8.80
N ALA A 165 18.59 11.95 -8.30
CA ALA A 165 19.32 13.02 -8.98
C ALA A 165 20.82 12.72 -9.09
N TRP A 166 21.40 12.03 -8.11
CA TRP A 166 22.77 11.52 -8.18
C TRP A 166 22.91 10.45 -9.26
N LEU A 167 22.01 9.46 -9.25
CA LEU A 167 21.97 8.36 -10.23
C LEU A 167 21.77 8.85 -11.66
N ALA A 168 20.95 9.89 -11.86
CA ALA A 168 20.68 10.45 -13.19
C ALA A 168 21.94 10.99 -13.88
N LYS A 169 22.97 11.39 -13.12
CA LYS A 169 24.27 11.83 -13.68
C LYS A 169 25.02 10.70 -14.39
N GLU A 170 24.70 9.45 -14.06
CA GLU A 170 25.32 8.25 -14.61
C GLU A 170 24.56 7.69 -15.81
N GLY A 171 23.58 8.42 -16.35
CA GLY A 171 22.85 8.03 -17.55
C GLY A 171 21.93 6.82 -17.36
N VAL A 172 21.59 6.47 -16.11
CA VAL A 172 20.63 5.41 -15.81
C VAL A 172 19.21 5.96 -15.95
N ASP A 173 18.49 5.51 -16.98
CA ASP A 173 17.12 5.95 -17.25
C ASP A 173 16.09 5.25 -16.35
N ARG A 174 16.42 4.05 -15.85
CA ARG A 174 15.56 3.29 -14.95
C ARG A 174 15.70 3.75 -13.50
N ARG A 175 14.65 4.39 -13.01
CA ARG A 175 14.49 4.77 -11.59
C ARG A 175 14.44 3.53 -10.70
N ALA A 176 15.12 3.58 -9.56
CA ALA A 176 15.11 2.48 -8.61
C ALA A 176 13.76 2.38 -7.89
N TYR A 177 13.52 1.21 -7.29
CA TYR A 177 12.28 0.93 -6.57
C TYR A 177 12.49 1.08 -5.06
N TYR A 178 11.56 1.76 -4.40
CA TYR A 178 11.59 1.98 -2.95
C TYR A 178 10.26 1.57 -2.33
N TYR A 179 10.33 1.04 -1.11
CA TYR A 179 9.18 0.88 -0.24
C TYR A 179 9.42 1.67 1.03
N LEU A 180 8.48 2.51 1.39
CA LEU A 180 8.44 3.16 2.70
C LEU A 180 7.42 2.43 3.56
N ARG A 181 7.85 1.99 4.74
CA ARG A 181 7.01 1.25 5.68
C ARG A 181 6.96 1.97 7.02
N MET A 182 5.75 2.17 7.54
CA MET A 182 5.52 2.70 8.88
C MET A 182 4.73 1.69 9.69
N TYR A 183 5.34 1.22 10.78
CA TYR A 183 4.60 0.49 11.80
C TYR A 183 3.74 1.48 12.58
N MET A 184 2.45 1.18 12.69
CA MET A 184 1.52 2.06 13.37
C MET A 184 1.81 2.00 14.87
N GLN A 185 1.81 3.16 15.52
CA GLN A 185 1.92 3.30 16.97
C GLN A 185 0.53 3.44 17.58
N GLY A 186 0.44 3.20 18.90
CA GLY A 186 -0.82 3.21 19.63
C GLY A 186 -1.42 1.81 19.80
N HIS A 187 -2.68 1.76 20.22
CA HIS A 187 -3.37 0.49 20.50
C HIS A 187 -3.61 -0.39 19.27
N CYS A 188 -3.46 0.18 18.06
CA CYS A 188 -3.49 -0.52 16.78
C CYS A 188 -4.64 -1.52 16.66
N TYR A 189 -5.86 -0.99 16.63
CA TYR A 189 -7.04 -1.80 16.37
C TYR A 189 -6.97 -2.34 14.94
N ALA A 190 -7.25 -3.63 14.78
CA ALA A 190 -7.05 -4.35 13.52
C ALA A 190 -8.05 -3.95 12.45
N LEU A 191 -7.96 -2.75 11.87
CA LEU A 191 -8.89 -2.24 10.86
C LEU A 191 -8.66 -2.85 9.46
N GLY A 192 -8.74 -4.18 9.34
CA GLY A 192 -8.55 -4.83 8.05
C GLY A 192 -8.93 -6.30 8.10
N GLY A 193 -10.01 -6.66 7.43
CA GLY A 193 -10.39 -8.05 7.21
C GLY A 193 -11.53 -8.07 6.24
N GLY A 194 -11.21 -8.24 4.96
CA GLY A 194 -12.18 -8.64 3.95
C GLY A 194 -12.63 -7.60 2.93
N GLY A 195 -11.99 -7.66 1.77
CA GLY A 195 -12.68 -7.99 0.52
C GLY A 195 -13.62 -6.98 -0.13
N MET A 196 -14.59 -6.39 0.58
CA MET A 196 -15.59 -5.52 -0.07
C MET A 196 -16.47 -4.66 0.85
N ALA A 197 -16.01 -4.26 2.03
CA ALA A 197 -16.80 -3.40 2.91
C ALA A 197 -15.94 -2.33 3.58
N MET A 198 -16.30 -1.06 3.34
CA MET A 198 -15.63 0.17 3.80
C MET A 198 -14.19 -0.07 4.26
N ASN A 199 -13.23 -0.05 3.34
CA ASN A 199 -11.82 0.03 3.71
C ASN A 199 -11.67 1.29 4.58
N ILE A 200 -11.66 1.12 5.90
CA ILE A 200 -11.50 2.24 6.83
C ILE A 200 -10.12 2.88 6.59
N MET A 201 -9.16 2.10 6.10
CA MET A 201 -7.88 2.55 5.54
C MET A 201 -7.47 1.61 4.39
N ASP A 202 -7.26 2.14 3.18
CA ASP A 202 -6.62 1.39 2.10
C ASP A 202 -5.14 1.13 2.44
N GLY A 203 -4.70 -0.14 2.39
CA GLY A 203 -3.27 -0.51 2.49
C GLY A 203 -2.72 -0.76 3.90
N LEU A 204 -3.57 -0.86 4.93
CA LEU A 204 -3.15 -1.34 6.25
C LEU A 204 -2.94 -2.85 6.24
N GLU A 205 -1.73 -3.30 6.53
CA GLU A 205 -1.34 -4.71 6.52
C GLU A 205 -1.08 -5.24 7.94
N GLU A 206 -1.37 -6.53 8.14
CA GLU A 206 -1.00 -7.25 9.36
C GLU A 206 0.47 -7.65 9.32
N SER A 207 1.17 -7.32 10.39
CA SER A 207 2.56 -7.71 10.59
C SER A 207 2.68 -9.21 10.91
N LYS A 208 3.88 -9.76 10.71
CA LYS A 208 4.16 -11.14 11.13
C LYS A 208 4.21 -11.23 12.66
N PRO A 209 3.80 -12.38 13.25
CA PRO A 209 3.94 -12.62 14.68
C PRO A 209 5.36 -12.31 15.17
N GLY A 210 5.47 -11.52 16.25
CA GLY A 210 6.75 -11.07 16.81
C GLY A 210 7.30 -9.74 16.26
N SER A 211 6.57 -9.04 15.38
CA SER A 211 6.93 -7.69 14.92
C SER A 211 6.71 -6.62 16.01
N LYS A 212 7.37 -5.45 15.88
CA LYS A 212 7.31 -4.34 16.87
C LYS A 212 5.90 -3.76 17.09
N SER A 213 5.03 -3.87 16.10
CA SER A 213 3.62 -3.44 16.13
C SER A 213 2.80 -4.41 15.27
N PRO A 214 1.54 -4.73 15.65
CA PRO A 214 0.70 -5.65 14.89
C PRO A 214 0.35 -5.18 13.48
N HIS A 215 0.41 -3.87 13.19
CA HIS A 215 -0.02 -3.29 11.91
C HIS A 215 1.00 -2.34 11.30
N TYR A 216 1.04 -2.26 9.97
CA TYR A 216 1.85 -1.29 9.23
C TYR A 216 1.17 -0.81 7.95
N LEU A 217 1.56 0.38 7.50
CA LEU A 217 1.30 0.90 6.16
C LEU A 217 2.58 0.78 5.33
N GLU A 218 2.48 0.32 4.08
CA GLU A 218 3.60 0.26 3.14
C GLU A 218 3.24 0.89 1.79
N TYR A 219 4.04 1.86 1.35
CA TYR A 219 3.87 2.53 0.07
C TYR A 219 5.09 2.30 -0.82
N GLY A 220 4.84 1.81 -2.03
CA GLY A 220 5.87 1.66 -3.04
C GLY A 220 6.02 2.92 -3.89
N LEU A 221 7.25 3.39 -4.04
CA LEU A 221 7.63 4.45 -4.98
C LEU A 221 8.32 3.77 -6.17
N TYR A 222 7.56 3.60 -7.26
CA TYR A 222 7.99 2.84 -8.43
C TYR A 222 8.10 3.70 -9.69
N GLY A 223 9.16 3.47 -10.47
CA GLY A 223 9.28 4.00 -11.83
C GLY A 223 9.02 5.50 -11.92
N GLN A 224 8.15 5.92 -12.85
CA GLN A 224 7.81 7.33 -13.09
C GLN A 224 6.74 7.90 -12.16
N ALA A 225 6.33 7.19 -11.09
CA ALA A 225 5.33 7.70 -10.15
C ALA A 225 5.72 9.07 -9.59
N ASP A 226 4.73 9.96 -9.44
CA ASP A 226 4.92 11.22 -8.74
C ASP A 226 5.14 10.93 -7.24
N ARG A 227 6.41 10.99 -6.84
CA ARG A 227 6.85 10.73 -5.46
C ARG A 227 6.19 11.67 -4.47
N ARG A 228 5.89 12.92 -4.85
CA ARG A 228 5.19 13.87 -3.98
C ARG A 228 3.76 13.39 -3.74
N LYS A 229 3.06 12.99 -4.81
CA LYS A 229 1.71 12.43 -4.70
C LYS A 229 1.70 11.18 -3.81
N VAL A 230 2.62 10.23 -4.03
CA VAL A 230 2.69 9.00 -3.22
C VAL A 230 2.99 9.30 -1.74
N CYS A 231 3.94 10.19 -1.45
CA CYS A 231 4.24 10.58 -0.06
C CYS A 231 3.08 11.31 0.61
N GLN A 232 2.34 12.15 -0.13
CA GLN A 232 1.14 12.80 0.39
C GLN A 232 0.03 11.78 0.69
N LYS A 233 -0.14 10.75 -0.16
CA LYS A 233 -1.08 9.65 0.14
C LYS A 233 -0.70 8.95 1.43
N PHE A 234 0.58 8.61 1.59
CA PHE A 234 1.06 7.96 2.80
C PHE A 234 0.84 8.85 4.04
N TYR A 235 1.17 10.15 3.95
CA TYR A 235 0.91 11.11 5.02
C TYR A 235 -0.57 11.14 5.38
N ASN A 236 -1.46 11.32 4.40
CA ASN A 236 -2.90 11.35 4.62
C ASN A 236 -3.40 10.08 5.31
N SER A 237 -2.89 8.91 4.92
CA SER A 237 -3.30 7.66 5.53
C SER A 237 -2.86 7.50 6.99
N VAL A 238 -1.69 8.03 7.35
CA VAL A 238 -1.27 8.07 8.76
C VAL A 238 -2.15 9.04 9.55
N MET A 239 -2.46 10.22 9.00
CA MET A 239 -3.34 11.20 9.67
C MET A 239 -4.75 10.65 9.88
N GLU A 240 -5.33 10.06 8.83
CA GLU A 240 -6.66 9.45 8.86
C GLU A 240 -6.74 8.34 9.91
N TYR A 241 -5.75 7.44 9.93
CA TYR A 241 -5.64 6.40 10.93
C TYR A 241 -5.67 6.97 12.36
N HIS A 242 -4.82 7.95 12.68
CA HIS A 242 -4.78 8.52 14.03
C HIS A 242 -6.08 9.25 14.43
N GLN A 243 -6.82 9.84 13.49
CA GLN A 243 -8.16 10.38 13.79
C GLN A 243 -9.19 9.29 14.09
N LEU A 244 -9.14 8.19 13.35
CA LEU A 244 -10.07 7.07 13.53
C LEU A 244 -9.77 6.28 14.80
N MET A 245 -8.51 6.19 15.19
CA MET A 245 -8.11 5.55 16.45
C MET A 245 -8.27 6.46 17.66
N ALA A 246 -8.50 7.76 17.45
CA ALA A 246 -8.48 8.78 18.50
C ALA A 246 -7.26 8.62 19.44
N ASP A 247 -6.10 8.34 18.83
CA ASP A 247 -4.87 7.95 19.51
C ASP A 247 -3.67 8.69 18.89
N GLY A 248 -2.62 8.88 19.67
CA GLY A 248 -1.38 9.52 19.26
C GLY A 248 -0.34 8.50 18.77
N GLY A 249 0.67 9.01 18.07
CA GLY A 249 1.78 8.19 17.59
C GLY A 249 2.34 8.70 16.27
N ASN A 250 3.43 8.10 15.81
CA ASN A 250 4.05 8.38 14.52
C ASN A 250 4.29 9.88 14.24
N GLY A 251 4.56 10.68 15.29
CA GLY A 251 4.75 12.13 15.18
C GLY A 251 3.49 12.94 14.84
N VAL A 252 2.31 12.32 14.88
CA VAL A 252 1.02 13.00 14.76
C VAL A 252 0.76 13.80 16.04
N THR A 253 0.29 15.04 15.86
CA THR A 253 0.00 16.00 16.94
C THR A 253 -1.32 16.70 16.64
N ASP A 254 -1.97 17.26 17.66
CA ASP A 254 -3.21 18.03 17.44
C ASP A 254 -3.01 19.20 16.46
N ALA A 255 -1.82 19.81 16.47
CA ALA A 255 -1.48 20.91 15.58
C ALA A 255 -1.42 20.47 14.11
N ASN A 256 -0.69 19.38 13.80
CA ASN A 256 -0.58 18.92 12.42
C ASN A 256 -1.85 18.21 11.94
N LEU A 257 -2.61 17.58 12.85
CA LEU A 257 -3.96 17.10 12.57
C LEU A 257 -4.83 18.28 12.15
N GLN A 258 -4.92 19.32 12.97
CA GLN A 258 -5.79 20.45 12.67
C GLN A 258 -5.43 21.14 11.35
N ALA A 259 -4.13 21.32 11.07
CA ALA A 259 -3.67 21.87 9.79
C ALA A 259 -4.09 20.96 8.61
N TRP A 260 -3.90 19.64 8.74
CA TRP A 260 -4.35 18.68 7.73
C TRP A 260 -5.87 18.70 7.53
N ASN A 261 -6.67 18.75 8.60
CA ASN A 261 -8.12 18.89 8.49
C ASN A 261 -8.46 20.15 7.68
N GLU A 262 -7.86 21.30 7.99
CA GLU A 262 -8.10 22.56 7.27
C GLU A 262 -7.76 22.48 5.78
N GLU A 263 -6.67 21.81 5.40
CA GLU A 263 -6.34 21.56 4.00
C GLU A 263 -7.41 20.70 3.31
N GLN A 264 -7.86 19.63 3.95
CA GLN A 264 -8.93 18.77 3.42
C GLN A 264 -10.27 19.50 3.32
N LEU A 265 -10.57 20.38 4.28
CA LEU A 265 -11.73 21.27 4.28
C LEU A 265 -11.70 22.25 3.10
N GLN A 266 -10.55 22.86 2.84
CA GLN A 266 -10.37 23.75 1.68
C GLN A 266 -10.55 23.00 0.35
N LEU A 267 -10.02 21.78 0.24
CA LEU A 267 -10.22 20.91 -0.93
C LEU A 267 -11.70 20.56 -1.11
N SER A 268 -12.39 20.16 -0.04
CA SER A 268 -13.81 19.83 -0.05
C SER A 268 -14.68 21.00 -0.54
N ARG A 269 -14.39 22.23 -0.09
CA ARG A 269 -15.11 23.44 -0.54
C ARG A 269 -14.95 23.71 -2.03
N ARG A 270 -13.76 23.46 -2.58
CA ARG A 270 -13.45 23.68 -3.99
C ARG A 270 -13.90 22.53 -4.89
N TRP A 271 -14.09 21.33 -4.33
CA TRP A 271 -14.42 20.10 -5.07
C TRP A 271 -15.58 20.25 -6.07
N PRO A 272 -16.72 20.90 -5.73
CA PRO A 272 -17.84 21.06 -6.66
C PRO A 272 -17.51 21.91 -7.89
N GLU A 273 -16.55 22.82 -7.75
CA GLU A 273 -16.16 23.80 -8.78
C GLU A 273 -14.98 23.30 -9.63
N MET A 274 -14.31 22.23 -9.20
CA MET A 274 -13.20 21.60 -9.93
C MET A 274 -13.68 20.86 -11.18
N THR A 275 -12.86 20.93 -12.23
CA THR A 275 -12.99 20.10 -13.43
C THR A 275 -12.72 18.63 -13.13
N GLU A 276 -13.16 17.73 -14.01
CA GLU A 276 -12.89 16.30 -13.89
C GLU A 276 -11.38 16.00 -13.86
N ALA A 277 -10.59 16.66 -14.71
CA ALA A 277 -9.13 16.51 -14.72
C ALA A 277 -8.48 16.96 -13.41
N GLU A 278 -8.96 18.05 -12.79
CA GLU A 278 -8.49 18.48 -11.46
C GLU A 278 -8.86 17.46 -10.39
N ARG A 279 -10.11 16.96 -10.39
CA ARG A 279 -10.55 15.91 -9.45
C ARG A 279 -9.73 14.63 -9.61
N ASP A 280 -9.47 14.20 -10.84
CA ASP A 280 -8.65 13.02 -11.12
C ASP A 280 -7.20 13.21 -10.69
N SER A 281 -6.65 14.43 -10.84
CA SER A 281 -5.32 14.76 -10.33
C SER A 281 -5.25 14.67 -8.79
N LEU A 282 -6.35 14.99 -8.10
CA LEU A 282 -6.49 14.91 -6.65
C LEU A 282 -7.03 13.55 -6.17
N ARG A 283 -7.39 12.64 -7.07
CA ARG A 283 -7.94 11.34 -6.72
C ARG A 283 -6.91 10.54 -5.89
N GLY A 284 -7.36 10.11 -4.71
CA GLY A 284 -6.55 9.48 -3.68
C GLY A 284 -5.72 10.44 -2.81
N LEU A 285 -5.77 11.75 -3.05
CA LEU A 285 -5.24 12.79 -2.13
C LEU A 285 -6.36 13.47 -1.33
N PHE A 286 -7.56 13.55 -1.91
CA PHE A 286 -8.74 14.03 -1.21
C PHE A 286 -9.35 12.90 -0.38
N VAL A 287 -9.32 13.05 0.94
CA VAL A 287 -9.84 12.04 1.89
C VAL A 287 -11.35 12.17 2.06
N GLY A 288 -11.91 13.36 1.80
CA GLY A 288 -13.36 13.59 1.92
C GLY A 288 -14.20 12.71 1.01
N GLY A 289 -13.69 12.28 -0.15
CA GLY A 289 -14.40 11.42 -1.10
C GLY A 289 -15.61 12.11 -1.77
N ASP A 290 -16.14 11.49 -2.82
CA ASP A 290 -17.24 12.05 -3.63
C ASP A 290 -18.36 11.04 -3.97
N GLY A 291 -18.34 9.85 -3.35
CA GLY A 291 -19.37 8.82 -3.51
C GLY A 291 -20.44 8.83 -2.40
N ASP A 292 -21.36 7.86 -2.49
CA ASP A 292 -22.41 7.59 -1.50
C ASP A 292 -21.86 7.28 -0.10
N VAL A 293 -20.61 6.82 -0.01
CA VAL A 293 -19.89 6.63 1.24
C VAL A 293 -18.65 7.53 1.18
N ARG A 294 -18.58 8.49 2.09
CA ARG A 294 -17.57 9.55 2.06
C ARG A 294 -17.16 9.99 3.45
N ASN A 295 -15.97 10.55 3.59
CA ASN A 295 -15.53 11.09 4.88
C ASN A 295 -16.01 12.54 5.06
N VAL A 296 -16.47 12.86 6.25
CA VAL A 296 -16.89 14.20 6.66
C VAL A 296 -16.16 14.62 7.92
N PHE A 297 -16.03 15.92 8.11
CA PHE A 297 -15.43 16.49 9.32
C PHE A 297 -16.51 17.06 10.22
N LEU A 298 -16.39 16.79 11.51
CA LEU A 298 -17.31 17.24 12.56
C LEU A 298 -16.61 18.27 13.46
N ASP A 299 -17.27 19.41 13.67
CA ASP A 299 -16.90 20.38 14.68
C ASP A 299 -17.50 19.99 16.02
N THR A 300 -16.64 19.52 16.92
CA THR A 300 -17.01 19.15 18.28
C THR A 300 -16.93 20.33 19.25
N GLY A 301 -16.78 21.56 18.76
CA GLY A 301 -16.44 22.75 19.56
C GLY A 301 -14.99 22.76 20.03
N GLN A 302 -14.17 21.82 19.59
CA GLN A 302 -12.76 21.65 19.94
C GLN A 302 -11.97 21.22 18.70
N LYS A 303 -10.68 21.60 18.66
CA LYS A 303 -9.74 21.16 17.63
C LYS A 303 -8.90 19.98 18.15
N PRO A 304 -8.43 19.06 17.29
CA PRO A 304 -8.72 18.99 15.85
C PRO A 304 -10.17 18.58 15.56
N PHE A 305 -10.66 18.88 14.35
CA PHE A 305 -11.96 18.36 13.89
C PHE A 305 -11.96 16.82 13.88
N LEU A 306 -13.12 16.22 14.11
CA LEU A 306 -13.27 14.76 14.11
C LEU A 306 -13.64 14.26 12.71
N LEU A 307 -12.86 13.34 12.13
CA LEU A 307 -13.24 12.63 10.90
C LEU A 307 -14.33 11.59 11.18
N ALA A 308 -15.36 11.55 10.35
CA ALA A 308 -16.43 10.57 10.43
C ALA A 308 -16.82 10.08 9.03
N VAL A 309 -17.49 8.94 8.95
CA VAL A 309 -18.01 8.42 7.68
C VAL A 309 -19.46 8.84 7.52
N TRP A 310 -19.80 9.48 6.41
CA TRP A 310 -21.17 9.72 5.99
C TRP A 310 -21.53 8.68 4.93
N ALA A 311 -22.55 7.86 5.23
CA ALA A 311 -23.12 6.92 4.28
C ALA A 311 -24.52 7.37 3.87
N ASP A 312 -24.71 7.58 2.57
CA ASP A 312 -25.96 7.98 1.94
C ASP A 312 -26.13 7.23 0.63
N SER A 313 -26.36 5.91 0.76
CA SER A 313 -26.61 5.04 -0.38
C SER A 313 -28.09 4.71 -0.47
N ASP A 314 -28.64 4.82 -1.68
CA ASP A 314 -29.97 4.34 -2.03
C ASP A 314 -30.07 2.82 -1.99
N MET A 315 -28.95 2.12 -2.16
CA MET A 315 -28.94 0.65 -2.16
C MET A 315 -29.15 0.04 -0.77
N ARG A 316 -28.84 0.76 0.32
CA ARG A 316 -29.07 0.31 1.70
C ARG A 316 -29.62 1.43 2.59
N PRO A 317 -30.92 1.73 2.49
CA PRO A 317 -31.55 2.80 3.26
C PRO A 317 -31.40 2.65 4.78
N ALA A 318 -31.36 1.41 5.28
CA ALA A 318 -31.18 1.10 6.70
C ALA A 318 -29.78 1.45 7.25
N SER A 319 -28.82 1.72 6.36
CA SER A 319 -27.44 2.08 6.70
C SER A 319 -27.15 3.57 6.50
N ARG A 320 -28.15 4.42 6.22
CA ARG A 320 -27.92 5.86 6.03
C ARG A 320 -27.64 6.58 7.35
N GLY A 321 -26.59 7.39 7.38
CA GLY A 321 -26.24 8.18 8.57
C GLY A 321 -24.76 8.53 8.65
N ILE A 322 -24.39 9.15 9.76
CA ILE A 322 -23.00 9.43 10.11
C ILE A 322 -22.52 8.36 11.09
N TYR A 323 -21.31 7.88 10.87
CA TYR A 323 -20.68 6.81 11.63
C TYR A 323 -19.32 7.26 12.16
N ILE A 324 -19.04 6.91 13.40
CA ILE A 324 -17.75 7.15 14.08
C ILE A 324 -17.24 5.87 14.72
N THR A 325 -15.94 5.73 14.91
CA THR A 325 -15.36 4.53 15.54
C THR A 325 -15.63 4.46 17.05
N TYR A 326 -15.43 3.31 17.69
CA TYR A 326 -15.49 3.16 19.15
C TYR A 326 -14.49 4.07 19.88
N PRO A 327 -13.21 4.18 19.48
CA PRO A 327 -12.30 5.17 20.07
C PRO A 327 -12.81 6.60 19.95
N GLN A 328 -13.37 6.98 18.81
CA GLN A 328 -13.96 8.31 18.62
C GLN A 328 -15.19 8.54 19.50
N LEU A 329 -16.06 7.53 19.65
CA LEU A 329 -17.21 7.60 20.58
C LEU A 329 -16.74 7.77 22.03
N ARG A 330 -15.71 7.03 22.44
CA ARG A 330 -15.11 7.17 23.77
C ARG A 330 -14.62 8.60 24.01
N GLU A 331 -13.90 9.15 23.04
CA GLU A 331 -13.39 10.52 23.12
C GLU A 331 -14.53 11.54 23.18
N LEU A 332 -15.58 11.40 22.36
CA LEU A 332 -16.77 12.25 22.43
C LEU A 332 -17.49 12.15 23.77
N CYS A 333 -17.58 10.96 24.37
CA CYS A 333 -18.16 10.79 25.69
C CYS A 333 -17.38 11.56 26.76
N LEU A 334 -16.04 11.46 26.74
CA LEU A 334 -15.17 12.21 27.65
C LEU A 334 -15.34 13.72 27.47
N ARG A 335 -15.32 14.20 26.21
CA ARG A 335 -15.53 15.63 25.88
C ARG A 335 -16.92 16.14 26.29
N SER A 336 -17.92 15.27 26.30
CA SER A 336 -19.29 15.59 26.75
C SER A 336 -19.45 15.54 28.28
N GLY A 337 -18.37 15.37 29.03
CA GLY A 337 -18.39 15.31 30.50
C GLY A 337 -18.91 13.98 31.07
N LEU A 338 -19.06 12.95 30.24
CA LEU A 338 -19.48 11.63 30.70
C LEU A 338 -18.32 10.89 31.35
N ARG A 339 -18.63 10.10 32.38
CA ARG A 339 -17.66 9.19 33.01
C ARG A 339 -17.55 7.92 32.18
N VAL A 340 -16.37 7.68 31.63
CA VAL A 340 -16.04 6.49 30.84
C VAL A 340 -15.02 5.64 31.60
N GLN A 341 -15.16 4.32 31.55
CA GLN A 341 -14.21 3.35 32.11
C GLN A 341 -13.74 2.41 31.00
N GLY A 342 -12.43 2.31 30.78
CA GLY A 342 -11.83 1.44 29.76
C GLY A 342 -11.14 2.18 28.60
N GLY A 343 -10.64 1.40 27.64
CA GLY A 343 -9.90 1.84 26.44
C GLY A 343 -10.79 2.00 25.21
N GLY A 344 -10.21 2.39 24.06
CA GLY A 344 -10.98 2.58 22.82
C GLY A 344 -11.52 1.27 22.22
N ASP A 345 -10.89 0.14 22.55
CA ASP A 345 -11.29 -1.22 22.20
C ASP A 345 -12.34 -1.82 23.13
N HIS A 346 -12.39 -1.41 24.40
CA HIS A 346 -13.37 -1.87 25.37
C HIS A 346 -13.62 -0.82 26.45
N PHE A 347 -14.83 -0.25 26.46
CA PHE A 347 -15.22 0.71 27.48
C PHE A 347 -16.68 0.61 27.90
N THR A 348 -16.97 1.18 29.06
CA THR A 348 -18.33 1.40 29.56
C THR A 348 -18.59 2.86 29.85
N VAL A 349 -19.82 3.31 29.61
CA VAL A 349 -20.26 4.68 29.85
C VAL A 349 -21.71 4.69 30.31
N ARG A 350 -22.07 5.62 31.21
CA ARG A 350 -23.47 5.92 31.50
C ARG A 350 -23.90 7.07 30.61
N GLY A 351 -24.85 6.82 29.71
CA GLY A 351 -25.35 7.83 28.78
C GLY A 351 -26.22 8.88 29.47
N VAL A 352 -26.49 9.98 28.77
CA VAL A 352 -27.43 11.04 29.21
C VAL A 352 -28.84 10.51 29.40
N ASP A 353 -29.19 9.40 28.76
CA ASP A 353 -30.45 8.67 28.94
C ASP A 353 -30.49 7.79 30.20
N GLY A 354 -29.46 7.85 31.04
CA GLY A 354 -29.35 7.13 32.31
C GLY A 354 -28.91 5.66 32.20
N ASN A 355 -28.87 5.09 30.98
CA ASN A 355 -28.52 3.69 30.77
C ASN A 355 -27.00 3.47 30.78
N ARG A 356 -26.59 2.27 31.18
CA ARG A 356 -25.19 1.84 31.10
C ARG A 356 -24.94 1.15 29.76
N TYR A 357 -23.93 1.60 29.04
CA TYR A 357 -23.46 1.05 27.78
C TYR A 357 -22.09 0.37 27.98
N GLU A 358 -21.86 -0.71 27.26
CA GLU A 358 -20.57 -1.37 27.13
C GLU A 358 -20.31 -1.69 25.66
N PHE A 359 -19.15 -1.25 25.16
CA PHE A 359 -18.68 -1.43 23.80
C PHE A 359 -17.42 -2.27 23.83
N SER A 360 -17.27 -3.19 22.87
CA SER A 360 -16.03 -3.93 22.69
C SER A 360 -15.84 -4.35 21.23
N THR A 361 -14.62 -4.29 20.74
CA THR A 361 -14.19 -4.88 19.45
C THR A 361 -14.43 -6.39 19.40
N ALA A 362 -14.52 -7.05 20.57
CA ALA A 362 -14.84 -8.47 20.69
C ALA A 362 -16.35 -8.78 20.65
N PHE A 363 -17.23 -7.77 20.62
CA PHE A 363 -18.68 -7.99 20.61
C PHE A 363 -19.23 -8.22 19.21
N TYR A 364 -18.91 -9.39 18.67
CA TYR A 364 -19.39 -9.86 17.38
C TYR A 364 -19.77 -11.34 17.44
N ARG A 365 -20.58 -11.79 16.47
CA ARG A 365 -20.93 -13.19 16.27
C ARG A 365 -20.68 -13.54 14.81
N GLU A 366 -19.72 -14.44 14.57
CA GLU A 366 -19.48 -15.05 13.27
C GLU A 366 -20.64 -15.98 12.92
N LYS A 367 -21.10 -15.92 11.67
CA LYS A 367 -22.01 -16.96 11.15
C LYS A 367 -21.20 -18.08 10.49
N PRO A 368 -21.27 -19.32 11.01
CA PRO A 368 -20.38 -20.40 10.58
C PRO A 368 -20.57 -20.89 9.14
N GLU A 369 -21.67 -20.56 8.46
CA GLU A 369 -22.03 -21.11 7.15
C GLU A 369 -21.87 -20.14 5.97
N THR A 370 -21.38 -18.92 6.22
CA THR A 370 -21.23 -17.89 5.19
C THR A 370 -19.78 -17.45 5.03
N VAL A 371 -19.26 -17.54 3.81
CA VAL A 371 -17.96 -16.97 3.45
C VAL A 371 -18.16 -15.48 3.17
N GLY A 372 -17.94 -14.63 4.18
CA GLY A 372 -17.86 -13.18 4.03
C GLY A 372 -18.67 -12.36 5.06
N PHE A 373 -18.23 -11.13 5.27
CA PHE A 373 -18.65 -10.15 6.31
C PHE A 373 -20.09 -9.64 6.20
N LEU A 374 -20.85 -10.07 5.20
CA LEU A 374 -22.19 -9.54 4.93
C LEU A 374 -23.25 -9.99 5.96
N GLU A 375 -22.93 -10.98 6.82
CA GLU A 375 -23.88 -11.51 7.80
C GLU A 375 -23.36 -11.61 9.25
N ASP A 376 -22.14 -11.13 9.53
CA ASP A 376 -21.63 -11.07 10.89
C ASP A 376 -22.44 -10.05 11.71
N THR A 377 -22.83 -10.45 12.92
CA THR A 377 -23.68 -9.60 13.77
C THR A 377 -22.86 -8.95 14.87
N CYS A 378 -22.71 -7.63 14.81
CA CYS A 378 -22.09 -6.84 15.87
C CYS A 378 -23.15 -6.34 16.87
N PHE A 379 -22.75 -6.22 18.13
CA PHE A 379 -23.64 -5.76 19.20
C PHE A 379 -22.89 -4.93 20.24
N TYR A 380 -23.63 -4.14 21.00
CA TYR A 380 -23.16 -3.54 22.25
C TYR A 380 -24.04 -4.05 23.40
N ARG A 381 -23.64 -3.83 24.65
CA ARG A 381 -24.51 -4.14 25.79
C ARG A 381 -25.12 -2.87 26.36
N ARG A 382 -26.44 -2.91 26.59
CA ARG A 382 -27.20 -1.87 27.31
C ARG A 382 -27.79 -2.47 28.56
N ASN A 383 -27.38 -1.98 29.73
CA ASN A 383 -27.74 -2.55 31.03
C ASN A 383 -27.50 -4.07 31.10
N GLY A 384 -26.38 -4.53 30.53
CA GLY A 384 -26.01 -5.94 30.49
C GLY A 384 -26.70 -6.78 29.40
N ARG A 385 -27.68 -6.24 28.68
CA ARG A 385 -28.35 -6.94 27.57
C ARG A 385 -27.71 -6.61 26.23
N ALA A 386 -27.47 -7.62 25.41
CA ALA A 386 -26.97 -7.42 24.05
C ALA A 386 -28.01 -6.70 23.17
N VAL A 387 -27.58 -5.68 22.46
CA VAL A 387 -28.36 -4.91 21.48
C VAL A 387 -27.62 -4.94 20.15
N ILE A 388 -28.25 -5.54 19.15
CA ILE A 388 -27.68 -5.68 17.79
C ILE A 388 -27.58 -4.30 17.14
N LEU A 389 -26.47 -4.04 16.45
CA LEU A 389 -26.28 -2.87 15.61
C LEU A 389 -26.85 -3.15 14.20
N PRO A 390 -28.00 -2.55 13.82
CA PRO A 390 -28.58 -2.78 12.50
C PRO A 390 -27.76 -2.08 11.39
N GLY A 391 -27.72 -2.68 10.20
CA GLY A 391 -27.17 -2.03 8.99
C GLY A 391 -25.65 -1.85 8.99
N PHE A 392 -24.93 -2.62 9.79
CA PHE A 392 -23.49 -2.55 10.00
C PHE A 392 -22.72 -3.23 8.86
N TRP A 393 -21.62 -2.61 8.39
CA TRP A 393 -20.93 -3.05 7.17
C TRP A 393 -19.61 -3.78 7.39
N THR A 394 -18.95 -3.65 8.54
CA THR A 394 -17.64 -4.29 8.75
C THR A 394 -17.48 -4.63 10.22
N ARG A 395 -16.65 -5.60 10.58
CA ARG A 395 -16.33 -5.96 11.98
C ARG A 395 -15.66 -4.84 12.81
N HIS A 396 -15.48 -3.64 12.25
CA HIS A 396 -14.69 -2.54 12.81
C HIS A 396 -15.56 -1.34 13.19
N ASP A 397 -16.09 -1.40 14.41
CA ASP A 397 -16.26 -0.29 15.36
C ASP A 397 -17.10 0.95 15.00
N CYS A 398 -17.93 0.97 13.95
CA CYS A 398 -18.71 2.17 13.63
C CYS A 398 -20.07 2.31 14.40
N VAL A 399 -20.23 3.39 15.19
CA VAL A 399 -21.49 3.76 15.85
C VAL A 399 -22.23 4.82 15.05
N ASN A 400 -23.52 4.60 14.80
CA ASN A 400 -24.35 5.58 14.10
C ASN A 400 -24.71 6.80 14.95
N ASP A 401 -24.97 7.92 14.29
CA ASP A 401 -25.39 9.19 14.88
C ASP A 401 -26.57 9.08 15.86
N GLY A 402 -27.53 8.18 15.59
CA GLY A 402 -28.66 7.91 16.48
C GLY A 402 -28.24 7.36 17.86
N LEU A 403 -27.31 6.41 17.91
CA LEU A 403 -26.78 5.88 19.16
C LEU A 403 -25.86 6.89 19.85
N VAL A 404 -25.05 7.64 19.10
CA VAL A 404 -24.25 8.74 19.66
C VAL A 404 -25.13 9.75 20.37
N ARG A 405 -26.20 10.24 19.71
CA ARG A 405 -27.16 11.19 20.30
C ARG A 405 -27.81 10.65 21.57
N ARG A 406 -28.12 9.36 21.63
CA ARG A 406 -28.70 8.74 22.83
C ARG A 406 -27.72 8.73 24.01
N ILE A 407 -26.43 8.53 23.74
CA ILE A 407 -25.40 8.42 24.77
C ILE A 407 -24.92 9.79 25.23
N THR A 408 -24.61 10.69 24.29
CA THR A 408 -23.95 11.97 24.55
C THR A 408 -24.90 13.17 24.49
N GLY A 409 -26.07 13.02 23.87
CA GLY A 409 -26.97 14.14 23.53
C GLY A 409 -26.57 14.90 22.26
N LEU A 410 -25.39 14.60 21.68
CA LEU A 410 -24.86 15.32 20.52
C LEU A 410 -25.56 14.90 19.22
N ASN A 411 -25.88 15.87 18.37
CA ASN A 411 -26.40 15.62 17.04
C ASN A 411 -25.29 15.77 16.00
N LEU A 412 -24.68 14.64 15.60
CA LEU A 412 -23.54 14.65 14.67
C LEU A 412 -23.84 15.36 13.34
N ARG A 413 -25.09 15.32 12.86
CA ARG A 413 -25.48 15.98 11.61
C ARG A 413 -25.36 17.50 11.69
N GLN A 414 -25.63 18.08 12.85
CA GLN A 414 -25.48 19.52 13.10
C GLN A 414 -24.03 19.95 13.27
N MET A 415 -23.12 19.00 13.44
CA MET A 415 -21.69 19.24 13.65
C MET A 415 -20.88 19.19 12.35
N VAL A 416 -21.46 18.71 11.25
CA VAL A 416 -20.76 18.58 9.97
C VAL A 416 -20.33 19.95 9.45
N VAL A 417 -19.03 20.12 9.26
CA VAL A 417 -18.44 21.41 8.88
C VAL A 417 -18.66 21.71 7.40
N HIS A 418 -18.79 20.66 6.57
CA HIS A 418 -19.01 20.75 5.13
C HIS A 418 -20.15 19.83 4.68
N GLY A 419 -21.35 20.38 4.64
CA GLY A 419 -22.43 19.86 3.81
C GLY A 419 -22.43 20.64 2.51
N THR A 420 -22.19 19.94 1.40
CA THR A 420 -22.51 20.38 0.04
C THR A 420 -23.85 21.13 0.01
N ARG A 421 -23.87 22.28 -0.68
CA ARG A 421 -25.06 23.03 -1.13
C ARG A 421 -26.20 22.05 -1.50
N ASN A 422 -27.22 21.91 -0.64
CA ASN A 422 -28.64 21.58 -0.92
C ASN A 422 -29.38 20.63 0.04
N GLU A 423 -28.77 20.00 1.05
CA GLU A 423 -29.52 19.08 1.93
C GLU A 423 -29.86 19.59 3.34
N VAL A 424 -29.29 20.70 3.78
CA VAL A 424 -29.65 21.30 5.08
C VAL A 424 -30.96 22.10 5.02
N LEU A 425 -31.55 22.28 3.83
CA LEU A 425 -32.78 23.07 3.64
C LEU A 425 -33.97 22.32 3.03
N SER A 426 -33.91 21.00 2.85
CA SER A 426 -35.01 20.26 2.19
C SER A 426 -35.68 19.14 3.00
N ARG A 427 -35.44 19.01 4.31
CA ARG A 427 -36.32 18.20 5.18
C ARG A 427 -36.48 18.83 6.58
N VAL A 428 -37.64 19.49 6.70
CA VAL A 428 -38.49 19.72 7.89
C VAL A 428 -38.09 18.97 9.14
#